data_AF-A0A9D8B4D5-F1
#
_entry.id   AF-A0A9D8B4D5-F1
#
_cell.length_a   1.000
_cell.length_b   1.000
_cell.length_c   1.000
_cell.angle_alpha   90.00
_cell.angle_beta   90.00
_cell.angle_gamma   90.00
#
_symmetry.space_group_name_H-M   'P 1'
#
loop_
_entity.id
_entity.type
_entity.pdbx_description
1 polymer ?
#
loop_
_entity_poly.entity_id
_entity_poly.type
_entity_poly.pdbx_seq_one_letter_code
_entity_poly.pdbx_strand_id
1 'polypeptide(L)'
;MRRKIREISGFGYATMPKRKKPQSKAKSSGLRQWMDDVRAQLPGDARIVERSAGESKISAVFAEFIDPFTEYATTQAGYIKLIGLGVSAWNAALLPENERQKMMNGVVQDVFRNMTDAQRTDINALLDSLVQRKTQFFADDHRYILSYHLEDTGTGYQLMMVSTVMDEAIEKGVGEKERGESNVAA
;
A
#
# COMPACT_ATOMS: atom_id res chain seq x y z
N MET A 1 45.25 -21.37 50.21
CA MET A 1 45.11 -20.15 51.05
C MET A 1 44.16 -19.16 50.33
N ARG A 2 43.99 -17.91 50.79
CA ARG A 2 42.88 -17.00 50.40
C ARG A 2 43.23 -15.98 49.28
N ARG A 3 42.25 -15.70 48.39
CA ARG A 3 42.05 -14.47 47.56
C ARG A 3 43.06 -14.26 46.38
N LYS A 4 42.77 -13.50 45.29
CA LYS A 4 41.53 -12.84 44.76
C LYS A 4 41.64 -12.53 43.24
N ILE A 5 40.51 -12.65 42.52
CA ILE A 5 39.89 -11.72 41.52
C ILE A 5 40.75 -11.00 40.44
N ARG A 6 40.28 -11.10 39.16
CA ARG A 6 40.36 -10.19 37.95
C ARG A 6 40.60 -11.02 36.66
N GLU A 7 39.98 -10.83 35.46
CA GLU A 7 38.82 -10.06 34.94
C GLU A 7 38.22 -10.69 33.65
N ILE A 8 36.93 -10.42 33.36
CA ILE A 8 36.26 -10.18 32.05
C ILE A 8 36.19 -11.29 30.94
N SER A 9 35.06 -11.24 30.22
CA SER A 9 34.47 -12.17 29.24
C SER A 9 35.04 -12.20 27.81
N GLY A 10 34.83 -13.33 27.12
CA GLY A 10 34.79 -13.44 25.65
C GLY A 10 34.18 -14.79 25.21
N PHE A 11 33.11 -14.78 24.40
CA PHE A 11 32.35 -16.00 24.04
C PHE A 11 32.08 -16.05 22.52
N GLY A 12 32.21 -17.22 21.91
CA GLY A 12 32.09 -17.42 20.45
C GLY A 12 33.41 -17.27 19.69
N TYR A 13 33.67 -17.98 18.58
CA TYR A 13 32.79 -18.86 17.79
C TYR A 13 33.53 -20.13 17.35
N ALA A 14 32.80 -21.25 17.25
CA ALA A 14 33.28 -22.47 16.57
C ALA A 14 32.62 -22.58 15.18
N THR A 15 33.43 -22.80 14.15
CA THR A 15 32.97 -22.86 12.74
C THR A 15 32.38 -24.22 12.38
N MET A 16 31.16 -24.26 11.84
CA MET A 16 30.55 -25.47 11.26
C MET A 16 30.53 -25.45 9.72
N PRO A 17 30.55 -26.62 9.05
CA PRO A 17 30.83 -26.73 7.61
C PRO A 17 29.69 -26.24 6.69
N LYS A 18 30.08 -25.73 5.51
CA LYS A 18 29.18 -25.20 4.49
C LYS A 18 28.29 -26.30 3.87
N ARG A 19 27.08 -26.50 4.39
CA ARG A 19 26.01 -27.21 3.67
C ARG A 19 25.70 -26.47 2.35
N LYS A 20 25.73 -27.18 1.22
CA LYS A 20 25.26 -26.66 -0.07
C LYS A 20 23.75 -26.39 0.04
N LYS A 21 23.32 -25.13 -0.12
CA LYS A 21 21.89 -24.79 -0.21
C LYS A 21 21.34 -25.27 -1.56
N PRO A 22 20.26 -26.07 -1.62
CA PRO A 22 19.52 -26.25 -2.87
C PRO A 22 18.88 -24.91 -3.28
N GLN A 23 18.88 -24.58 -4.57
CA GLN A 23 18.24 -23.35 -5.06
C GLN A 23 16.72 -23.43 -4.87
N SER A 24 16.14 -22.43 -4.21
CA SER A 24 14.71 -22.34 -3.91
C SER A 24 13.87 -21.95 -5.14
N LYS A 25 13.80 -22.81 -6.15
CA LYS A 25 12.99 -22.62 -7.38
C LYS A 25 11.46 -22.72 -7.15
N ALA A 26 11.01 -22.94 -5.92
CA ALA A 26 9.60 -23.12 -5.56
C ALA A 26 8.86 -21.85 -5.10
N LYS A 27 9.56 -20.72 -4.86
CA LYS A 27 8.94 -19.48 -4.36
C LYS A 27 8.47 -18.51 -5.46
N SER A 28 9.07 -18.55 -6.65
CA SER A 28 8.77 -17.60 -7.74
C SER A 28 7.45 -17.86 -8.46
N SER A 29 6.71 -18.92 -8.12
CA SER A 29 5.41 -19.24 -8.71
C SER A 29 4.30 -18.33 -8.16
N GLY A 30 4.13 -18.24 -6.83
CA GLY A 30 3.05 -17.49 -6.20
C GLY A 30 3.07 -15.99 -6.53
N LEU A 31 4.24 -15.36 -6.47
CA LEU A 31 4.40 -13.95 -6.85
C LEU A 31 4.07 -13.72 -8.34
N ARG A 32 4.49 -14.63 -9.22
CA ARG A 32 4.25 -14.52 -10.66
C ARG A 32 2.76 -14.73 -10.98
N GLN A 33 2.14 -15.73 -10.37
CA GLN A 33 0.70 -15.97 -10.48
C GLN A 33 -0.09 -14.74 -10.02
N TRP A 34 0.23 -14.14 -8.86
CA TRP A 34 -0.41 -12.89 -8.43
C TRP A 34 -0.20 -11.73 -9.42
N MET A 35 0.99 -11.57 -10.02
CA MET A 35 1.20 -10.54 -11.05
C MET A 35 0.37 -10.79 -12.31
N ASP A 36 0.21 -12.05 -12.72
CA ASP A 36 -0.56 -12.44 -13.90
C ASP A 36 -2.08 -12.34 -13.62
N ASP A 37 -2.53 -12.71 -12.41
CA ASP A 37 -3.91 -12.53 -11.92
C ASP A 37 -4.30 -11.05 -11.81
N VAL A 38 -3.39 -10.17 -11.34
CA VAL A 38 -3.60 -8.72 -11.29
C VAL A 38 -3.69 -8.16 -12.71
N ARG A 39 -2.77 -8.53 -13.61
CA ARG A 39 -2.80 -8.11 -15.03
C ARG A 39 -4.11 -8.51 -15.73
N ALA A 40 -4.65 -9.69 -15.42
CA ALA A 40 -5.92 -10.16 -15.97
C ALA A 40 -7.17 -9.41 -15.47
N GLN A 41 -7.06 -8.61 -14.41
CA GLN A 41 -8.18 -7.87 -13.80
C GLN A 41 -8.20 -6.38 -14.15
N LEU A 42 -7.22 -5.86 -14.90
CA LEU A 42 -7.17 -4.45 -15.27
C LEU A 42 -8.03 -4.13 -16.49
N PRO A 43 -8.67 -2.95 -16.55
CA PRO A 43 -9.29 -2.46 -17.76
C PRO A 43 -8.20 -2.16 -18.81
N GLY A 44 -8.55 -2.27 -20.10
CA GLY A 44 -7.57 -2.28 -21.21
C GLY A 44 -6.81 -0.97 -21.46
N ASP A 45 -7.16 0.10 -20.76
CA ASP A 45 -6.55 1.43 -20.75
C ASP A 45 -5.61 1.67 -19.55
N ALA A 46 -5.67 0.86 -18.49
CA ALA A 46 -4.85 1.01 -17.29
C ALA A 46 -3.37 0.66 -17.56
N ARG A 47 -2.50 1.68 -17.48
CA ARG A 47 -1.05 1.51 -17.66
C ARG A 47 -0.37 1.16 -16.34
N ILE A 48 -0.09 -0.13 -16.12
CA ILE A 48 0.81 -0.58 -15.05
C ILE A 48 2.12 0.22 -15.15
N VAL A 49 2.47 0.92 -14.07
CA VAL A 49 3.73 1.65 -13.95
C VAL A 49 4.83 0.62 -13.62
N GLU A 50 5.36 -0.03 -14.67
CA GLU A 50 6.63 -0.73 -14.55
C GLU A 50 7.77 0.28 -14.40
N ARG A 51 8.75 -0.03 -13.53
CA ARG A 51 9.65 0.97 -12.95
C ARG A 51 10.56 1.64 -13.99
N SER A 52 10.37 2.94 -14.21
CA SER A 52 11.31 3.77 -14.97
C SER A 52 12.63 4.00 -14.22
N ALA A 53 13.71 4.30 -14.95
CA ALA A 53 15.04 4.54 -14.39
C ALA A 53 15.13 5.94 -13.77
N GLY A 54 14.64 6.08 -12.54
CA GLY A 54 14.62 7.32 -11.77
C GLY A 54 13.51 7.34 -10.72
N GLU A 55 12.41 6.64 -10.96
CA GLU A 55 11.29 6.58 -10.04
C GLU A 55 11.59 5.84 -8.72
N SER A 56 11.11 6.48 -7.64
CA SER A 56 10.93 5.85 -6.33
C SER A 56 9.89 4.74 -6.43
N LYS A 57 10.28 3.54 -5.97
CA LYS A 57 9.40 2.36 -5.91
C LYS A 57 8.18 2.69 -5.06
N ILE A 58 6.96 2.54 -5.60
CA ILE A 58 5.71 2.88 -4.89
C ILE A 58 5.63 2.23 -3.50
N SER A 59 6.07 0.98 -3.33
CA SER A 59 6.05 0.31 -2.01
C SER A 59 7.05 0.87 -0.98
N ALA A 60 7.97 1.76 -1.37
CA ALA A 60 8.89 2.45 -0.48
C ALA A 60 8.34 3.83 -0.10
N VAL A 61 7.82 4.57 -1.08
CA VAL A 61 7.06 5.81 -0.86
C VAL A 61 5.86 5.53 0.05
N PHE A 62 5.14 4.44 -0.20
CA PHE A 62 4.02 4.00 0.64
C PHE A 62 4.46 3.59 2.05
N ALA A 63 5.67 3.04 2.23
CA ALA A 63 6.19 2.71 3.55
C ALA A 63 6.45 4.00 4.36
N GLU A 64 7.12 4.98 3.76
CA GLU A 64 7.33 6.32 4.35
C GLU A 64 6.01 7.06 4.62
N PHE A 65 5.00 6.85 3.77
CA PHE A 65 3.64 7.35 3.97
C PHE A 65 2.99 6.79 5.24
N ILE A 66 3.00 5.45 5.45
CA ILE A 66 2.40 4.84 6.64
C ILE A 66 3.28 4.86 7.89
N ASP A 67 4.58 5.15 7.77
CA ASP A 67 5.60 5.03 8.83
C ASP A 67 5.16 5.62 10.20
N PRO A 68 4.62 6.86 10.29
CA PRO A 68 4.20 7.45 11.57
C PRO A 68 3.06 6.71 12.28
N PHE A 69 2.34 5.84 11.56
CA PHE A 69 1.21 5.08 12.09
C PHE A 69 1.60 3.63 12.45
N THR A 70 2.84 3.22 12.20
CA THR A 70 3.30 1.85 12.46
C THR A 70 3.38 1.51 13.94
N GLU A 71 3.58 2.50 14.82
CA GLU A 71 3.60 2.31 16.28
C GLU A 71 2.26 1.80 16.84
N TYR A 72 1.14 2.16 16.21
CA TYR A 72 -0.21 1.67 16.56
C TYR A 72 -0.49 0.25 16.02
N ALA A 73 0.36 -0.24 15.11
CA ALA A 73 0.18 -1.48 14.36
C ALA A 73 1.02 -2.65 14.91
N THR A 74 1.11 -2.78 16.25
CA THR A 74 2.01 -3.67 17.01
C THR A 74 1.85 -5.19 16.78
N THR A 75 0.95 -5.62 15.89
CA THR A 75 0.73 -7.03 15.54
C THR A 75 0.67 -7.19 14.02
N GLN A 76 1.03 -8.36 13.48
CA GLN A 76 0.93 -8.65 12.04
C GLN A 76 -0.47 -8.35 11.48
N ALA A 77 -1.53 -8.69 12.22
CA ALA A 77 -2.91 -8.41 11.83
C ALA A 77 -3.24 -6.90 11.88
N GLY A 78 -2.64 -6.14 12.80
CA GLY A 78 -2.70 -4.67 12.82
C GLY A 78 -1.96 -4.04 11.64
N TYR A 79 -0.76 -4.53 11.31
CA TYR A 79 0.04 -4.03 10.20
C TYR A 79 -0.60 -4.30 8.83
N ILE A 80 -1.22 -5.47 8.63
CA ILE A 80 -2.02 -5.76 7.44
C ILE A 80 -3.22 -4.80 7.32
N LYS A 81 -3.90 -4.50 8.43
CA LYS A 81 -5.00 -3.50 8.46
C LYS A 81 -4.50 -2.09 8.16
N LEU A 82 -3.34 -1.69 8.68
CA LEU A 82 -2.72 -0.40 8.38
C LEU A 82 -2.36 -0.28 6.90
N ILE A 83 -1.79 -1.33 6.27
CA ILE A 83 -1.56 -1.33 4.82
C ILE A 83 -2.88 -1.18 4.06
N GLY A 84 -3.93 -1.92 4.45
CA GLY A 84 -5.27 -1.79 3.85
C GLY A 84 -5.82 -0.36 3.92
N LEU A 85 -5.84 0.23 5.11
CA LEU A 85 -6.31 1.61 5.33
C LEU A 85 -5.43 2.65 4.62
N GLY A 86 -4.12 2.46 4.62
CA GLY A 86 -3.19 3.31 3.89
C GLY A 86 -3.43 3.27 2.38
N VAL A 87 -3.63 2.08 1.79
CA VAL A 87 -3.94 1.94 0.35
C VAL A 87 -5.28 2.59 0.02
N SER A 88 -6.28 2.43 0.89
CA SER A 88 -7.57 3.12 0.76
C SER A 88 -7.42 4.63 0.81
N ALA A 89 -6.77 5.19 1.83
CA ALA A 89 -6.57 6.63 1.97
C ALA A 89 -5.71 7.23 0.85
N TRP A 90 -4.68 6.51 0.40
CA TRP A 90 -3.81 6.90 -0.71
C TRP A 90 -4.61 7.07 -2.01
N ASN A 91 -5.41 6.05 -2.38
CA ASN A 91 -6.27 6.11 -3.56
C ASN A 91 -7.40 7.14 -3.40
N ALA A 92 -8.00 7.23 -2.22
CA ALA A 92 -9.09 8.16 -1.96
C ALA A 92 -8.63 9.64 -1.98
N ALA A 93 -7.36 9.91 -1.66
CA ALA A 93 -6.73 11.22 -1.80
C ALA A 93 -6.39 11.61 -3.27
N LEU A 94 -6.72 10.76 -4.26
CA LEU A 94 -6.68 11.08 -5.69
C LEU A 94 -8.09 11.30 -6.28
N LEU A 95 -9.15 11.14 -5.48
CA LEU A 95 -10.55 11.24 -5.92
C LEU A 95 -11.18 12.60 -5.56
N PRO A 96 -12.19 13.06 -6.34
CA PRO A 96 -13.09 14.14 -5.94
C PRO A 96 -13.73 13.89 -4.57
N GLU A 97 -13.99 14.97 -3.82
CA GLU A 97 -14.51 14.98 -2.43
C GLU A 97 -15.68 14.01 -2.20
N ASN A 98 -16.67 14.03 -3.10
CA ASN A 98 -17.88 13.22 -3.06
C ASN A 98 -17.61 11.71 -3.26
N GLU A 99 -16.57 11.36 -4.01
CA GLU A 99 -16.18 9.97 -4.24
C GLU A 99 -15.22 9.47 -3.16
N ARG A 100 -14.31 10.34 -2.68
CA ARG A 100 -13.43 10.09 -1.54
C ARG A 100 -14.23 9.64 -0.31
N GLN A 101 -15.24 10.41 0.09
CA GLN A 101 -16.04 10.06 1.27
C GLN A 101 -16.84 8.76 1.08
N LYS A 102 -17.34 8.50 -0.15
CA LYS A 102 -18.04 7.26 -0.49
C LYS A 102 -17.12 6.04 -0.37
N MET A 103 -15.88 6.14 -0.85
CA MET A 103 -14.86 5.10 -0.72
C MET A 103 -14.50 4.84 0.74
N MET A 104 -14.20 5.90 1.51
CA MET A 104 -13.81 5.79 2.93
C MET A 104 -14.91 5.13 3.77
N ASN A 105 -16.17 5.54 3.58
CA ASN A 105 -17.31 4.93 4.27
C ASN A 105 -17.46 3.42 3.96
N GLY A 106 -17.23 3.01 2.70
CA GLY A 106 -17.26 1.60 2.30
C GLY A 106 -16.15 0.77 2.95
N VAL A 107 -14.92 1.30 2.98
CA VAL A 107 -13.76 0.63 3.60
C VAL A 107 -13.98 0.36 5.09
N VAL A 108 -14.56 1.31 5.83
CA VAL A 108 -14.90 1.11 7.26
C VAL A 108 -16.03 0.10 7.44
N GLN A 109 -17.00 0.04 6.53
CA GLN A 109 -18.05 -0.98 6.57
C GLN A 109 -17.50 -2.39 6.28
N ASP A 110 -16.62 -2.56 5.29
CA ASP A 110 -16.13 -3.88 4.89
C ASP A 110 -15.02 -4.44 5.79
N VAL A 111 -14.02 -3.62 6.15
CA VAL A 111 -12.87 -4.06 6.96
C VAL A 111 -13.26 -4.23 8.44
N PHE A 112 -14.27 -3.50 8.91
CA PHE A 112 -14.60 -3.37 10.35
C PHE A 112 -16.10 -3.54 10.67
N ARG A 113 -16.73 -4.54 10.07
CA ARG A 113 -18.17 -4.88 10.24
C ARG A 113 -18.66 -4.85 11.70
N ASN A 114 -17.83 -5.29 12.66
CA ASN A 114 -18.19 -5.42 14.09
C ASN A 114 -17.68 -4.29 15.01
N MET A 115 -17.35 -3.10 14.50
CA MET A 115 -16.91 -1.97 15.34
C MET A 115 -18.05 -1.22 16.04
N THR A 116 -17.76 -0.74 17.26
CA THR A 116 -18.56 0.26 17.98
C THR A 116 -18.39 1.65 17.37
N ASP A 117 -19.31 2.58 17.66
CA ASP A 117 -19.29 3.92 17.04
C ASP A 117 -18.04 4.75 17.43
N ALA A 118 -17.52 4.55 18.64
CA ALA A 118 -16.23 5.13 19.06
C ALA A 118 -15.09 4.62 18.16
N GLN A 119 -14.99 3.30 17.95
CA GLN A 119 -13.97 2.71 17.08
C GLN A 119 -14.13 3.13 15.61
N ARG A 120 -15.36 3.37 15.13
CA ARG A 120 -15.60 3.95 13.80
C ARG A 120 -15.09 5.38 13.72
N THR A 121 -15.28 6.18 14.77
CA THR A 121 -14.76 7.55 14.86
C THR A 121 -13.23 7.56 14.84
N ASP A 122 -12.58 6.68 15.62
CA ASP A 122 -11.12 6.55 15.68
C ASP A 122 -10.53 6.17 14.29
N ILE A 123 -11.15 5.21 13.60
CA ILE A 123 -10.70 4.78 12.26
C ILE A 123 -10.96 5.85 11.19
N ASN A 124 -12.06 6.60 11.27
CA ASN A 124 -12.32 7.72 10.37
C ASN A 124 -11.24 8.80 10.55
N ALA A 125 -10.94 9.21 11.79
CA ALA A 125 -9.90 10.19 12.08
C ALA A 125 -8.50 9.73 11.61
N LEU A 126 -8.20 8.43 11.69
CA LEU A 126 -6.99 7.84 11.11
C LEU A 126 -6.98 7.92 9.57
N LEU A 127 -8.09 7.61 8.90
CA LEU A 127 -8.22 7.73 7.44
C LEU A 127 -8.10 9.18 6.96
N ASP A 128 -8.73 10.12 7.65
CA ASP A 128 -8.61 11.56 7.38
C ASP A 128 -7.16 12.04 7.54
N SER A 129 -6.48 11.60 8.61
CA SER A 129 -5.06 11.88 8.86
C SER A 129 -4.14 11.31 7.76
N LEU A 130 -4.45 10.12 7.26
CA LEU A 130 -3.74 9.50 6.14
C LEU A 130 -3.99 10.27 4.82
N VAL A 131 -5.24 10.65 4.52
CA VAL A 131 -5.57 11.49 3.35
C VAL A 131 -4.83 12.83 3.41
N GLN A 132 -4.85 13.52 4.56
CA GLN A 132 -4.15 14.77 4.77
C GLN A 132 -2.62 14.60 4.62
N ARG A 133 -2.05 13.50 5.12
CA ARG A 133 -0.62 13.20 4.92
C ARG A 133 -0.28 12.97 3.45
N LYS A 134 -1.16 12.33 2.66
CA LYS A 134 -0.98 12.17 1.20
C LYS A 134 -0.95 13.55 0.55
N THR A 135 -1.97 14.37 0.75
CA THR A 135 -2.08 15.68 0.09
C THR A 135 -1.01 16.69 0.53
N GLN A 136 -0.46 16.56 1.75
CA GLN A 136 0.60 17.44 2.24
C GLN A 136 2.03 17.02 1.82
N PHE A 137 2.35 15.73 1.81
CA PHE A 137 3.73 15.24 1.63
C PHE A 137 3.97 14.41 0.36
N PHE A 138 2.89 13.92 -0.28
CA PHE A 138 2.92 13.04 -1.45
C PHE A 138 1.98 13.54 -2.54
N ALA A 139 1.81 14.87 -2.66
CA ALA A 139 0.92 15.51 -3.62
C ALA A 139 1.24 15.06 -5.07
N ASP A 140 2.52 15.13 -5.45
CA ASP A 140 3.00 14.85 -6.82
C ASP A 140 2.86 13.38 -7.25
N ASP A 141 2.67 12.44 -6.31
CA ASP A 141 2.49 11.02 -6.65
C ASP A 141 1.02 10.72 -7.00
N HIS A 142 0.73 10.72 -8.30
CA HIS A 142 -0.60 10.49 -8.86
C HIS A 142 -0.88 9.00 -9.17
N ARG A 143 -0.06 8.08 -8.65
CA ARG A 143 -0.17 6.64 -8.93
C ARG A 143 -1.22 6.00 -8.01
N TYR A 144 -2.29 5.47 -8.59
CA TYR A 144 -3.25 4.60 -7.88
C TYR A 144 -2.61 3.24 -7.57
N ILE A 145 -2.77 2.75 -6.34
CA ILE A 145 -2.34 1.41 -5.92
C ILE A 145 -3.47 0.42 -6.23
N LEU A 146 -3.21 -0.51 -7.16
CA LEU A 146 -4.18 -1.49 -7.66
C LEU A 146 -4.22 -2.76 -6.81
N SER A 147 -3.06 -3.23 -6.36
CA SER A 147 -2.93 -4.44 -5.56
C SER A 147 -1.63 -4.41 -4.75
N TYR A 148 -1.63 -5.10 -3.61
CA TYR A 148 -0.43 -5.32 -2.81
C TYR A 148 -0.29 -6.79 -2.42
N HIS A 149 0.95 -7.22 -2.21
CA HIS A 149 1.31 -8.53 -1.70
C HIS A 149 2.32 -8.37 -0.56
N LEU A 150 2.13 -9.12 0.52
CA LEU A 150 2.98 -9.09 1.71
C LEU A 150 3.58 -10.49 1.90
N GLU A 151 4.85 -10.68 1.52
CA GLU A 151 5.54 -11.96 1.71
C GLU A 151 6.22 -12.00 3.08
N ASP A 152 6.02 -13.08 3.84
CA ASP A 152 6.82 -13.39 5.02
C ASP A 152 8.17 -14.00 4.60
N THR A 153 9.26 -13.31 4.95
CA THR A 153 10.63 -13.72 4.63
C THR A 153 11.24 -14.69 5.66
N GLY A 154 10.59 -14.87 6.82
CA GLY A 154 11.17 -15.49 8.02
C GLY A 154 12.09 -14.55 8.82
N THR A 155 12.33 -13.33 8.34
CA THR A 155 13.11 -12.27 8.99
C THR A 155 12.35 -10.93 9.07
N GLY A 156 11.07 -10.92 8.72
CA GLY A 156 10.24 -9.73 8.54
C GLY A 156 9.40 -9.82 7.26
N TYR A 157 8.63 -8.78 6.95
CA TYR A 157 7.72 -8.77 5.80
C TYR A 157 8.26 -7.96 4.63
N GLN A 158 8.09 -8.47 3.41
CA GLN A 158 8.40 -7.76 2.17
C GLN A 158 7.10 -7.28 1.52
N LEU A 159 6.90 -5.96 1.49
CA LEU A 159 5.80 -5.33 0.77
C LEU A 159 6.11 -5.17 -0.73
N MET A 160 5.19 -5.65 -1.55
CA MET A 160 5.18 -5.50 -3.01
C MET A 160 3.84 -4.91 -3.43
N MET A 161 3.85 -4.06 -4.46
CA MET A 161 2.68 -3.28 -4.89
C MET A 161 2.69 -3.12 -6.41
N VAL A 162 1.50 -3.16 -7.01
CA VAL A 162 1.25 -2.79 -8.40
C VAL A 162 0.47 -1.48 -8.41
N SER A 163 0.88 -0.55 -9.26
CA SER A 163 0.26 0.77 -9.39
C SER A 163 0.05 1.16 -10.85
N THR A 164 -0.94 2.00 -11.11
CA THR A 164 -1.23 2.62 -12.41
C THR A 164 -1.26 4.13 -12.28
N VAL A 165 -0.96 4.84 -13.36
CA VAL A 165 -1.53 6.18 -13.58
C VAL A 165 -2.83 6.03 -14.36
N MET A 166 -3.74 7.00 -14.23
CA MET A 166 -4.84 7.20 -15.19
C MET A 166 -4.50 8.44 -16.02
N ASP A 167 -4.73 8.40 -17.33
CA ASP A 167 -4.58 9.59 -18.17
C ASP A 167 -5.70 10.60 -17.85
N GLU A 168 -5.34 11.88 -17.73
CA GLU A 168 -6.26 13.01 -17.44
C GLU A 168 -7.41 13.17 -18.47
N ALA A 169 -7.37 12.44 -19.58
CA ALA A 169 -8.38 12.47 -20.64
C ALA A 169 -9.77 12.00 -20.17
N ILE A 170 -9.86 11.19 -19.10
CA ILE A 170 -11.14 10.60 -18.67
C ILE A 170 -12.02 11.60 -17.90
N GLU A 171 -11.45 12.43 -17.02
CA GLU A 171 -12.25 13.42 -16.24
C GLU A 171 -13.00 14.43 -17.13
N LYS A 172 -12.42 14.78 -18.28
CA LYS A 172 -13.03 15.70 -19.25
C LYS A 172 -14.04 15.03 -20.18
N GLY A 173 -14.09 13.70 -20.22
CA GLY A 173 -14.94 12.94 -21.15
C GLY A 173 -16.42 12.84 -20.78
N VAL A 174 -16.80 13.18 -19.53
CA VAL A 174 -18.17 12.96 -19.00
C VAL A 174 -19.04 14.23 -19.02
N GLY A 175 -18.44 15.42 -19.14
CA GLY A 175 -19.16 16.70 -18.97
C GLY A 175 -19.82 17.31 -20.22
N GLU A 176 -19.43 16.90 -21.44
CA GLU A 176 -19.66 17.72 -22.65
C GLU A 176 -20.49 16.99 -23.72
N LYS A 177 -21.68 16.49 -23.35
CA LYS A 177 -22.62 15.86 -24.31
C LYS A 177 -24.06 16.39 -24.33
N GLU A 178 -24.38 17.43 -23.55
CA GLU A 178 -25.70 18.09 -23.55
C GLU A 178 -25.60 19.63 -23.66
N ARG A 179 -25.00 20.14 -24.75
CA ARG A 179 -25.17 21.55 -25.17
C ARG A 179 -24.92 21.76 -26.67
N GLY A 180 -25.68 21.06 -27.52
CA GLY A 180 -25.34 20.92 -28.94
C GLY A 180 -26.46 21.06 -29.97
N GLU A 181 -27.72 21.34 -29.60
CA GLU A 181 -28.79 21.52 -30.60
C GLU A 181 -29.88 22.50 -30.11
N SER A 182 -30.02 23.64 -30.81
CA SER A 182 -31.09 24.63 -30.63
C SER A 182 -31.11 25.58 -31.83
N ASN A 183 -32.27 25.71 -32.50
CA ASN A 183 -32.55 26.56 -33.67
C ASN A 183 -31.75 26.20 -34.96
N VAL A 184 -32.23 26.48 -36.19
CA VAL A 184 -33.38 27.27 -36.67
C VAL A 184 -34.15 26.53 -37.79
N ALA A 185 -35.49 26.50 -37.73
CA ALA A 185 -36.44 26.62 -38.85
C ALA A 185 -37.84 26.88 -38.24
N ALA A 186 -38.48 28.05 -38.38
CA ALA A 186 -38.88 28.80 -39.59
C ALA A 186 -40.13 28.20 -40.25
#